data_AF-A0A329HGX5-F1
#
_entry.id   AF-A0A329HGX5-F1
#
_cell.length_a   1.000
_cell.length_b   1.000
_cell.length_c   1.000
_cell.angle_alpha   90.00
_cell.angle_beta   90.00
_cell.angle_gamma   90.00
#
_symmetry.space_group_name_H-M   'P 1'
#
loop_
_entity.id
_entity.type
_entity.pdbx_description
1 polymer ?
#
loop_
_entity_poly.entity_id
_entity_poly.type
_entity_poly.pdbx_seq_one_letter_code
_entity_poly.pdbx_strand_id
1 'polypeptide(L)'
;MTAPVFPLAAVVGADSLKLALCLNAIDPRIGGVLIEGPRGMAKSTLARGLADLLGGGPFVTLPLGASEERIVGTLDLDAALGEGRARFAPGVLAAAHGGVLYVDEVNLLPDHLVDLLLDVAASGVNRVERDGISHEHAARFLLVGTMNPEEGELRPQLLDRFGFALALDSRPAPRERAEILRRRLAFDSDPSAFIAQWEAAQGELRQRCAVARTRLADIPLDDAALEAITAGCHQAGVDGLRADLVWLRAARAHAAWRGATAIENADIAAVAEFALRHRRRELADGPSLIPPLQDDLAPTTPEREPGDQQGRGDAEPAQGEGDSWGALAPEPTATGPRRRLGGAKKP
;
A
#
# COMPACT_ATOMS: atom_id res chain seq x y z
N MET A 1 -12.81 -8.12 26.32
CA MET A 1 -13.77 -7.18 25.71
C MET A 1 -12.99 -6.36 24.71
N THR A 2 -13.38 -6.38 23.44
CA THR A 2 -12.78 -5.52 22.41
C THR A 2 -13.01 -4.05 22.80
N ALA A 3 -11.98 -3.22 22.67
CA ALA A 3 -12.11 -1.79 22.96
C ALA A 3 -13.21 -1.17 22.07
N PRO A 4 -14.02 -0.23 22.59
CA PRO A 4 -15.04 0.43 21.78
C PRO A 4 -14.39 1.10 20.56
N VAL A 5 -14.97 0.88 19.39
CA VAL A 5 -14.47 1.41 18.12
C VAL A 5 -15.26 2.66 17.77
N PHE A 6 -14.57 3.72 17.34
CA PHE A 6 -15.22 4.93 16.90
C PHE A 6 -15.99 4.66 15.60
N PRO A 7 -17.31 4.91 15.56
CA PRO A 7 -18.16 4.60 14.41
C PRO A 7 -17.72 5.36 13.12
N LEU A 8 -17.60 4.68 11.97
CA LEU A 8 -17.10 5.27 10.71
C LEU A 8 -17.99 6.40 10.18
N ALA A 9 -19.31 6.20 10.14
CA ALA A 9 -20.29 7.27 9.87
C ALA A 9 -20.24 8.46 10.85
N ALA A 10 -19.65 8.33 12.03
CA ALA A 10 -19.45 9.45 12.96
C ALA A 10 -18.20 10.29 12.63
N VAL A 11 -17.29 9.79 11.77
CA VAL A 11 -16.12 10.56 11.34
C VAL A 11 -16.57 11.73 10.47
N VAL A 12 -16.02 12.93 10.71
CA VAL A 12 -16.35 14.14 9.95
C VAL A 12 -15.38 14.27 8.77
N GLY A 13 -15.90 14.61 7.59
CA GLY A 13 -15.10 14.75 6.38
C GLY A 13 -14.47 13.44 5.90
N ALA A 14 -13.33 13.55 5.20
CA ALA A 14 -12.60 12.44 4.60
C ALA A 14 -13.46 11.53 3.70
N ASP A 15 -14.39 12.14 2.95
CA ASP A 15 -15.40 11.41 2.19
C ASP A 15 -14.79 10.51 1.11
N SER A 16 -13.71 10.98 0.47
CA SER A 16 -12.92 10.17 -0.47
C SER A 16 -12.33 8.92 0.18
N LEU A 17 -11.81 9.03 1.41
CA LEU A 17 -11.25 7.89 2.14
C LEU A 17 -12.34 6.95 2.63
N LYS A 18 -13.47 7.46 3.13
CA LYS A 18 -14.63 6.63 3.47
C LYS A 18 -15.12 5.85 2.26
N LEU A 19 -15.21 6.50 1.10
CA LEU A 19 -15.60 5.87 -0.15
C LEU A 19 -14.60 4.77 -0.53
N ALA A 20 -13.30 5.07 -0.58
CA ALA A 20 -12.25 4.10 -0.88
C ALA A 20 -12.27 2.88 0.05
N LEU A 21 -12.49 3.08 1.35
CA LEU A 21 -12.66 1.99 2.33
C LEU A 21 -13.93 1.17 2.05
N CYS A 22 -15.06 1.81 1.74
CA CYS A 22 -16.28 1.10 1.37
C CYS A 22 -16.10 0.27 0.09
N LEU A 23 -15.43 0.82 -0.93
CA LEU A 23 -15.14 0.11 -2.18
C LEU A 23 -14.24 -1.11 -1.95
N ASN A 24 -13.22 -1.01 -1.10
CA ASN A 24 -12.38 -2.15 -0.72
C ASN A 24 -13.15 -3.19 0.10
N ALA A 25 -14.09 -2.75 0.95
CA ALA A 25 -14.98 -3.67 1.63
C ALA A 25 -15.87 -4.44 0.65
N ILE A 26 -16.29 -3.81 -0.45
CA ILE A 26 -17.14 -4.40 -1.50
C ILE A 26 -16.35 -5.37 -2.39
N ASP A 27 -15.21 -4.94 -2.95
CA ASP A 27 -14.31 -5.80 -3.73
C ASP A 27 -12.89 -5.79 -3.12
N PRO A 28 -12.57 -6.76 -2.25
CA PRO A 28 -11.22 -6.87 -1.70
C PRO A 28 -10.13 -7.15 -2.73
N ARG A 29 -10.48 -7.51 -3.97
CA ARG A 29 -9.52 -7.72 -5.06
C ARG A 29 -9.05 -6.42 -5.71
N ILE A 30 -9.63 -5.28 -5.34
CA ILE A 30 -9.07 -3.97 -5.68
C ILE A 30 -7.64 -3.85 -5.15
N GLY A 31 -7.35 -4.44 -3.99
CA GLY A 31 -6.03 -4.49 -3.37
C GLY A 31 -6.02 -3.81 -2.01
N GLY A 32 -4.83 -3.41 -1.55
CA GLY A 32 -4.70 -2.64 -0.31
C GLY A 32 -5.06 -1.16 -0.49
N VAL A 33 -5.22 -0.45 0.63
CA VAL A 33 -5.39 1.00 0.67
C VAL A 33 -4.17 1.63 1.33
N LEU A 34 -3.62 2.64 0.67
CA LEU A 34 -2.52 3.45 1.17
C LEU A 34 -3.04 4.84 1.55
N ILE A 35 -2.76 5.26 2.78
CA ILE A 35 -3.24 6.52 3.34
C ILE A 35 -2.06 7.43 3.68
N GLU A 36 -1.80 8.38 2.79
CA GLU A 36 -0.81 9.44 2.94
C GLU A 36 -1.37 10.59 3.79
N GLY A 37 -0.50 11.34 4.45
CA GLY A 37 -0.85 12.54 5.21
C GLY A 37 -0.20 12.62 6.60
N PRO A 38 -0.40 13.72 7.32
CA PRO A 38 0.29 13.96 8.58
C PRO A 38 -0.26 13.13 9.74
N ARG A 39 0.53 13.06 10.82
CA ARG A 39 0.13 12.45 12.10
C ARG A 39 -1.11 13.17 12.66
N GLY A 40 -2.02 12.41 13.27
CA GLY A 40 -3.22 12.95 13.93
C GLY A 40 -4.47 13.13 13.05
N MET A 41 -4.43 12.71 11.78
CA MET A 41 -5.56 12.82 10.84
C MET A 41 -6.58 11.67 10.93
N ALA A 42 -6.73 11.04 12.09
CA ALA A 42 -7.66 9.93 12.33
C ALA A 42 -7.51 8.71 11.39
N LYS A 43 -6.34 8.52 10.75
CA LYS A 43 -6.08 7.42 9.81
C LYS A 43 -6.37 6.03 10.39
N SER A 44 -5.83 5.75 11.57
CA SER A 44 -6.07 4.49 12.29
C SER A 44 -7.54 4.34 12.72
N THR A 45 -8.24 5.44 12.96
CA THR A 45 -9.67 5.44 13.31
C THR A 45 -10.52 5.07 12.09
N LEU A 46 -10.24 5.67 10.93
CA LEU A 46 -10.88 5.34 9.66
C LEU A 46 -10.59 3.89 9.25
N ALA A 47 -9.34 3.44 9.38
CA ALA A 47 -8.96 2.07 9.07
C ALA A 47 -9.67 1.03 9.96
N ARG A 48 -9.87 1.30 11.26
CA ARG A 48 -10.65 0.42 12.14
C ARG A 48 -12.10 0.29 11.73
N GLY A 49 -12.69 1.37 11.20
CA GLY A 49 -14.04 1.35 10.63
C GLY A 49 -14.20 0.33 9.49
N LEU A 50 -13.13 0.04 8.74
CA LEU A 50 -13.16 -0.95 7.66
C LEU A 50 -13.47 -2.37 8.17
N ALA A 51 -12.90 -2.77 9.32
CA ALA A 51 -13.15 -4.10 9.88
C ALA A 51 -14.62 -4.31 10.25
N ASP A 52 -15.29 -3.25 10.72
CA ASP A 52 -16.74 -3.27 10.98
C ASP A 52 -17.55 -3.46 9.68
N LEU A 53 -17.15 -2.79 8.58
CA LEU A 53 -17.78 -2.95 7.26
C LEU A 53 -17.62 -4.35 6.65
N LEU A 54 -16.62 -5.12 7.09
CA LEU A 54 -16.40 -6.51 6.66
C LEU A 54 -17.24 -7.53 7.45
N GLY A 55 -18.12 -7.08 8.35
CA GLY A 55 -18.91 -7.96 9.20
C GLY A 55 -18.18 -8.36 10.49
N GLY A 56 -17.28 -7.49 10.99
CA GLY A 56 -16.60 -7.68 12.27
C GLY A 56 -15.40 -8.62 12.21
N GLY A 57 -14.73 -8.70 11.06
CA GLY A 57 -13.47 -9.45 10.92
C GLY A 57 -12.37 -8.93 11.86
N PRO A 58 -11.29 -9.70 12.09
CA PRO A 58 -10.21 -9.28 12.98
C PRO A 58 -9.54 -8.01 12.45
N PHE A 59 -9.34 -7.02 13.31
CA PHE A 59 -8.49 -5.86 13.03
C PHE A 59 -7.14 -6.09 13.72
N VAL A 60 -6.10 -6.34 12.93
CA VAL A 60 -4.76 -6.61 13.45
C VAL A 60 -3.82 -5.48 13.07
N THR A 61 -3.10 -4.94 14.05
CA THR A 61 -2.08 -3.92 13.83
C THR A 61 -0.70 -4.57 13.82
N LEU A 62 0.07 -4.29 12.78
CA LEU A 62 1.47 -4.68 12.69
C LEU A 62 2.34 -3.63 13.39
N PRO A 63 3.10 -3.98 14.45
CA PRO A 63 4.06 -3.07 15.03
C PRO A 63 5.27 -2.89 14.10
N LEU A 64 5.84 -1.67 14.06
CA LEU A 64 7.01 -1.33 13.23
C LEU A 64 8.23 -2.24 13.48
N GLY A 65 8.41 -2.70 14.71
CA GLY A 65 9.52 -3.58 15.10
C GLY A 65 9.20 -5.08 15.00
N ALA A 66 8.15 -5.48 14.27
CA ALA A 66 7.83 -6.90 14.10
C ALA A 66 8.93 -7.61 13.32
N SER A 67 9.48 -8.69 13.89
CA SER A 67 10.32 -9.61 13.12
C SER A 67 9.49 -10.37 12.09
N GLU A 68 10.13 -10.80 11.01
CA GLU A 68 9.53 -11.66 9.98
C GLU A 68 8.79 -12.86 10.59
N GLU A 69 9.39 -13.51 11.61
CA GLU A 69 8.80 -14.65 12.32
C GLU A 69 7.48 -14.31 13.02
N ARG A 70 7.34 -13.10 13.58
CA ARG A 70 6.07 -12.67 14.18
C ARG A 70 5.02 -12.37 13.12
N ILE A 71 5.43 -11.95 11.92
CA ILE A 71 4.54 -11.65 10.81
C ILE A 71 3.99 -12.94 10.20
N VAL A 72 4.91 -13.78 9.74
CA VAL A 72 4.66 -15.00 8.99
C VAL A 72 4.22 -16.14 9.92
N GLY A 73 4.70 -16.15 11.16
CA GLY A 73 4.60 -17.29 12.06
C GLY A 73 5.91 -18.07 12.08
N THR A 74 6.10 -18.83 13.15
CA THR A 74 7.28 -19.68 13.36
C THR A 74 6.85 -21.07 13.80
N LEU A 75 7.79 -22.00 13.92
CA LEU A 75 7.55 -23.30 14.53
C LEU A 75 7.82 -23.23 16.04
N ASP A 76 6.92 -23.79 16.83
CA ASP A 76 7.18 -23.99 18.26
C ASP A 76 8.14 -25.18 18.45
N LEU A 77 9.43 -24.87 18.54
CA LEU A 77 10.49 -25.85 18.74
C LEU A 77 10.40 -26.54 20.11
N ASP A 78 9.89 -25.85 21.13
CA ASP A 78 9.71 -26.42 22.47
C ASP A 78 8.63 -27.51 22.45
N ALA A 79 7.53 -27.27 21.74
CA ALA A 79 6.52 -28.29 21.47
C ALA A 79 7.06 -29.43 20.58
N ALA A 80 7.92 -29.11 19.60
CA ALA A 80 8.53 -30.11 18.72
C ALA A 80 9.47 -31.06 19.47
N LEU A 81 10.27 -30.54 20.42
CA LEU A 81 11.22 -31.30 21.22
C LEU A 81 10.55 -32.05 22.38
N GLY A 82 9.53 -31.45 23.02
CA GLY A 82 8.82 -32.05 24.16
C GLY A 82 7.78 -33.10 23.77
N GLU A 83 6.95 -32.82 22.76
CA GLU A 83 5.84 -33.70 22.34
C GLU A 83 6.15 -34.53 21.09
N GLY A 84 7.33 -34.33 20.47
CA GLY A 84 7.69 -34.95 19.19
C GLY A 84 6.83 -34.49 18.01
N ARG A 85 6.12 -33.36 18.16
CA ARG A 85 5.21 -32.80 17.15
C ARG A 85 5.53 -31.34 16.91
N ALA A 86 6.03 -31.04 15.71
CA ALA A 86 6.15 -29.69 15.19
C ALA A 86 4.77 -28.99 15.19
N ARG A 87 4.56 -28.01 16.08
CA ARG A 87 3.36 -27.17 16.08
C ARG A 87 3.68 -25.82 15.47
N PHE A 88 2.83 -25.35 14.56
CA PHE A 88 2.97 -24.01 13.98
C PHE A 88 2.46 -22.96 14.98
N ALA A 89 3.29 -21.97 15.28
CA ALA A 89 2.92 -20.79 16.04
C ALA A 89 2.43 -19.70 15.06
N PRO A 90 1.12 -19.38 15.05
CA PRO A 90 0.54 -18.46 14.09
C PRO A 90 1.09 -17.04 14.26
N GLY A 91 1.45 -16.42 13.14
CA GLY A 91 1.87 -15.02 13.09
C GLY A 91 0.71 -14.03 12.94
N VAL A 92 1.07 -12.76 12.77
CA VAL A 92 0.15 -11.65 12.51
C VAL A 92 -0.71 -11.89 11.27
N LEU A 93 -0.16 -12.50 10.21
CA LEU A 93 -0.90 -12.82 8.99
C LEU A 93 -2.02 -13.85 9.21
N ALA A 94 -1.80 -14.81 10.09
CA ALA A 94 -2.83 -15.78 10.47
C ALA A 94 -3.94 -15.10 11.28
N ALA A 95 -3.56 -14.22 12.21
CA ALA A 95 -4.52 -13.46 13.02
C ALA A 95 -5.37 -12.48 12.20
N ALA A 96 -4.84 -11.96 11.08
CA ALA A 96 -5.54 -11.03 10.20
C ALA A 96 -6.51 -11.73 9.22
N HIS A 97 -6.50 -13.06 9.14
CA HIS A 97 -7.33 -13.81 8.19
C HIS A 97 -8.82 -13.47 8.32
N GLY A 98 -9.45 -13.09 7.21
CA GLY A 98 -10.85 -12.69 7.13
C GLY A 98 -11.13 -11.26 7.59
N GLY A 99 -10.10 -10.45 7.87
CA GLY A 99 -10.24 -9.11 8.40
C GLY A 99 -9.33 -8.08 7.74
N VAL A 100 -8.75 -7.20 8.57
CA VAL A 100 -7.93 -6.07 8.15
C VAL A 100 -6.56 -6.17 8.81
N LEU A 101 -5.51 -6.05 8.00
CA LEU A 101 -4.15 -5.84 8.47
C LEU A 101 -3.81 -4.36 8.33
N TYR A 102 -3.67 -3.67 9.46
CA TYR A 102 -3.25 -2.29 9.52
C TYR A 102 -1.75 -2.19 9.78
N VAL A 103 -1.07 -1.40 8.96
CA VAL A 103 0.35 -1.12 9.11
C VAL A 103 0.51 0.40 9.24
N ASP A 104 0.99 0.83 10.40
CA ASP A 104 1.30 2.24 10.61
C ASP A 104 2.66 2.55 10.02
N GLU A 105 2.79 3.66 9.29
CA GLU A 105 4.06 4.14 8.73
C GLU A 105 4.79 3.04 7.94
N VAL A 106 4.12 2.52 6.90
CA VAL A 106 4.64 1.45 6.02
C VAL A 106 6.01 1.77 5.41
N ASN A 107 6.35 3.06 5.29
CA ASN A 107 7.65 3.55 4.82
C ASN A 107 8.81 3.28 5.81
N LEU A 108 8.52 2.97 7.08
CA LEU A 108 9.52 2.66 8.10
C LEU A 108 9.81 1.15 8.21
N LEU A 109 9.02 0.31 7.55
CA LEU A 109 9.26 -1.12 7.52
C LEU A 109 10.38 -1.49 6.53
N PRO A 110 11.17 -2.54 6.82
CA PRO A 110 12.09 -3.11 5.85
C PRO A 110 11.37 -3.53 4.55
N ASP A 111 11.95 -3.19 3.40
CA ASP A 111 11.38 -3.45 2.06
C ASP A 111 10.88 -4.89 1.88
N HIS A 112 11.69 -5.87 2.28
CA HIS A 112 11.36 -7.29 2.14
C HIS A 112 10.11 -7.70 2.94
N LEU A 113 9.83 -7.05 4.09
CA LEU A 113 8.62 -7.31 4.85
C LEU A 113 7.42 -6.69 4.15
N VAL A 114 7.54 -5.48 3.61
CA VAL A 114 6.47 -4.84 2.83
C VAL A 114 6.12 -5.67 1.60
N ASP A 115 7.13 -6.16 0.88
CA ASP A 115 6.94 -7.06 -0.27
C ASP A 115 6.17 -8.33 0.11
N LEU A 116 6.58 -8.98 1.21
CA LEU A 116 5.91 -10.17 1.74
C LEU A 116 4.45 -9.88 2.08
N LEU A 117 4.17 -8.79 2.80
CA LEU A 117 2.80 -8.41 3.17
C LEU A 117 1.93 -8.19 1.93
N LEU A 118 2.46 -7.52 0.91
CA LEU A 118 1.76 -7.27 -0.35
C LEU A 118 1.56 -8.57 -1.15
N ASP A 119 2.51 -9.51 -1.11
CA ASP A 119 2.40 -10.79 -1.83
C ASP A 119 1.33 -11.68 -1.20
N VAL A 120 1.29 -11.72 0.13
CA VAL A 120 0.27 -12.45 0.87
C VAL A 120 -1.09 -11.78 0.72
N ALA A 121 -1.17 -10.44 0.72
CA ALA A 121 -2.42 -9.72 0.47
C ALA A 121 -2.99 -10.00 -0.94
N ALA A 122 -2.13 -10.09 -1.95
CA ALA A 122 -2.53 -10.38 -3.33
C ALA A 122 -2.90 -11.85 -3.56
N SER A 123 -2.11 -12.78 -3.02
CA SER A 123 -2.33 -14.23 -3.18
C SER A 123 -3.40 -14.79 -2.24
N GLY A 124 -3.58 -14.17 -1.08
CA GLY A 124 -4.44 -14.63 0.00
C GLY A 124 -3.95 -15.88 0.73
N VAL A 125 -2.70 -16.28 0.54
CA VAL A 125 -2.08 -17.47 1.14
C VAL A 125 -0.73 -17.08 1.73
N ASN A 126 -0.51 -17.42 3.00
CA ASN A 126 0.79 -17.29 3.62
C ASN A 126 1.52 -18.62 3.55
N ARG A 127 2.75 -18.60 3.03
CA ARG A 127 3.60 -19.77 2.86
C ARG A 127 4.88 -19.59 3.67
N VAL A 128 5.14 -20.52 4.57
CA VAL A 128 6.28 -20.52 5.49
C VAL A 128 7.20 -21.67 5.10
N GLU A 129 8.39 -21.34 4.57
CA GLU A 129 9.41 -22.32 4.19
C GLU A 129 10.67 -22.14 5.05
N ARG A 130 10.63 -22.63 6.29
CA ARG A 130 11.74 -22.54 7.26
C ARG A 130 11.93 -23.83 8.04
N ASP A 131 13.14 -24.00 8.58
CA ASP A 131 13.54 -25.15 9.42
C ASP A 131 13.26 -26.53 8.79
N GLY A 132 13.38 -26.60 7.45
CA GLY A 132 13.15 -27.82 6.68
C GLY A 132 11.67 -28.21 6.51
N ILE A 133 10.74 -27.33 6.89
CA ILE A 133 9.29 -27.53 6.80
C ILE A 133 8.68 -26.48 5.87
N SER A 134 7.72 -26.92 5.06
CA SER A 134 6.86 -26.06 4.24
C SER A 134 5.45 -26.12 4.82
N HIS A 135 4.94 -24.99 5.29
CA HIS A 135 3.59 -24.84 5.84
C HIS A 135 2.85 -23.73 5.11
N GLU A 136 1.58 -23.97 4.78
CA GLU A 136 0.73 -23.00 4.09
C GLU A 136 -0.59 -22.86 4.82
N HIS A 137 -1.05 -21.62 4.99
CA HIS A 137 -2.37 -21.34 5.51
C HIS A 137 -3.00 -20.16 4.77
N ALA A 138 -4.33 -20.12 4.77
CA ALA A 138 -5.04 -19.01 4.16
C ALA A 138 -4.80 -17.73 4.98
N ALA A 139 -4.61 -16.60 4.29
CA ALA A 139 -4.36 -15.29 4.88
C ALA A 139 -5.00 -14.22 3.99
N ARG A 140 -6.34 -14.27 3.89
CA ARG A 140 -7.13 -13.32 3.08
C ARG A 140 -7.50 -12.15 3.97
N PHE A 141 -6.84 -11.02 3.80
CA PHE A 141 -7.11 -9.80 4.57
C PHE A 141 -7.03 -8.58 3.67
N LEU A 142 -7.66 -7.49 4.10
CA LEU A 142 -7.47 -6.19 3.47
C LEU A 142 -6.29 -5.48 4.13
N LEU A 143 -5.29 -5.13 3.32
CA LEU A 143 -4.13 -4.37 3.78
C LEU A 143 -4.46 -2.87 3.80
N VAL A 144 -4.25 -2.23 4.94
CA VAL A 144 -4.34 -0.76 5.07
C VAL A 144 -2.99 -0.26 5.57
N GLY A 145 -2.27 0.44 4.71
CA GLY A 145 -1.01 1.10 5.05
C GLY A 145 -1.21 2.59 5.27
N THR A 146 -0.56 3.16 6.29
CA THR A 146 -0.43 4.62 6.40
C THR A 146 1.01 5.02 6.15
N MET A 147 1.24 6.21 5.61
CA MET A 147 2.57 6.80 5.56
C MET A 147 2.52 8.30 5.81
N ASN A 148 3.65 8.84 6.24
CA ASN A 148 3.89 10.27 6.28
C ASN A 148 5.01 10.58 5.26
N PRO A 149 4.73 11.31 4.16
CA PRO A 149 5.74 11.59 3.14
C PRO A 149 6.96 12.36 3.69
N GLU A 150 6.79 13.11 4.78
CA GLU A 150 7.89 13.80 5.48
C GLU A 150 8.90 12.84 6.14
N GLU A 151 8.50 11.59 6.41
CA GLU A 151 9.33 10.57 7.07
C GLU A 151 9.97 9.60 6.08
N GLY A 152 9.83 9.86 4.78
CA GLY A 152 10.41 9.07 3.69
C GLY A 152 9.36 8.54 2.72
N GLU A 153 9.81 8.25 1.51
CA GLU A 153 8.97 7.72 0.43
C GLU A 153 9.10 6.19 0.33
N LEU A 154 8.01 5.55 -0.04
CA LEU A 154 8.01 4.14 -0.44
C LEU A 154 8.53 3.99 -1.86
N ARG A 155 9.26 2.90 -2.11
CA ARG A 155 9.72 2.59 -3.47
C ARG A 155 8.53 2.53 -4.45
N PRO A 156 8.67 3.09 -5.67
CA PRO A 156 7.58 3.09 -6.66
C PRO A 156 7.02 1.69 -6.96
N GLN A 157 7.86 0.65 -6.90
CA GLN A 157 7.44 -0.74 -7.13
C GLN A 157 6.50 -1.25 -6.03
N LEU A 158 6.66 -0.78 -4.79
CA LEU A 158 5.79 -1.13 -3.66
C LEU A 158 4.50 -0.30 -3.70
N LEU A 159 4.61 0.98 -4.06
CA LEU A 159 3.46 1.86 -4.25
C LEU A 159 2.49 1.29 -5.29
N ASP A 160 2.99 0.87 -6.46
CA ASP A 160 2.16 0.29 -7.52
C ASP A 160 1.36 -0.93 -7.04
N ARG A 161 1.87 -1.67 -6.05
CA ARG A 161 1.20 -2.87 -5.54
C ARG A 161 -0.01 -2.58 -4.65
N PHE A 162 -0.17 -1.36 -4.15
CA PHE A 162 -1.41 -0.94 -3.48
C PHE A 162 -2.52 -0.70 -4.50
N GLY A 163 -3.76 -1.08 -4.16
CA GLY A 163 -4.90 -0.82 -5.04
C GLY A 163 -5.18 0.68 -5.11
N PHE A 164 -5.40 1.28 -3.95
CA PHE A 164 -5.66 2.70 -3.83
C PHE A 164 -4.56 3.43 -3.08
N ALA A 165 -4.30 4.68 -3.49
CA ALA A 165 -3.59 5.66 -2.68
C ALA A 165 -4.43 6.93 -2.55
N LEU A 166 -4.53 7.42 -1.32
CA LEU A 166 -5.22 8.66 -0.99
C LEU A 166 -4.34 9.45 -0.05
N ALA A 167 -4.27 10.77 -0.26
CA ALA A 167 -3.70 11.65 0.76
C ALA A 167 -4.75 12.49 1.46
N LEU A 168 -4.53 12.60 2.76
CA LEU A 168 -5.28 13.43 3.67
C LEU A 168 -4.55 14.74 3.86
N ASP A 169 -4.59 15.59 2.83
CA ASP A 169 -3.87 16.86 2.81
C ASP A 169 -4.71 18.04 3.34
N SER A 170 -5.98 17.77 3.68
CA SER A 170 -6.90 18.82 4.10
C SER A 170 -6.70 19.21 5.56
N ARG A 171 -6.27 20.44 5.81
CA ARG A 171 -6.47 21.08 7.12
C ARG A 171 -7.98 21.32 7.28
N PRO A 172 -8.67 20.62 8.20
CA PRO A 172 -10.12 20.75 8.33
C PRO A 172 -10.50 22.18 8.68
N ALA A 173 -11.57 22.68 8.07
CA ALA A 173 -12.05 24.04 8.32
C ALA A 173 -12.38 24.20 9.82
N PRO A 174 -12.33 25.43 10.40
CA PRO A 174 -12.57 25.62 11.83
C PRO A 174 -13.87 25.00 12.35
N ARG A 175 -14.94 25.02 11.54
CA ARG A 175 -16.23 24.39 11.87
C ARG A 175 -16.14 22.86 11.92
N GLU A 176 -15.50 22.25 10.92
CA GLU A 176 -15.27 20.80 10.89
C GLU A 176 -14.35 20.37 12.03
N ARG A 177 -13.29 21.12 12.31
CA ARG A 177 -12.37 20.86 13.42
C ARG A 177 -13.10 20.90 14.76
N ALA A 178 -13.96 21.89 14.98
CA ALA A 178 -14.78 21.96 16.19
C ALA A 178 -15.71 20.74 16.31
N GLU A 179 -16.30 20.29 15.20
CA GLU A 179 -17.17 19.12 15.19
C GLU A 179 -16.42 17.81 15.44
N ILE A 180 -15.23 17.64 14.85
CA ILE A 180 -14.33 16.51 15.13
C ILE A 180 -14.03 16.45 16.63
N LEU A 181 -13.66 17.58 17.24
CA LEU A 181 -13.36 17.65 18.67
C LEU A 181 -14.59 17.33 19.52
N ARG A 182 -15.78 17.86 19.19
CA ARG A 182 -17.02 17.55 19.92
C ARG A 182 -17.34 16.06 19.89
N ARG A 183 -17.30 15.44 18.71
CA ARG A 183 -17.59 14.01 18.55
C ARG A 183 -16.56 13.15 19.28
N ARG A 184 -15.29 13.54 19.22
CA ARG A 184 -14.22 12.83 19.94
C ARG A 184 -14.39 12.91 21.45
N LEU A 185 -14.68 14.10 21.99
CA LEU A 185 -14.92 14.29 23.42
C LEU A 185 -16.16 13.53 23.90
N ALA A 186 -17.25 13.52 23.11
CA ALA A 186 -18.45 12.75 23.43
C ALA A 186 -18.18 11.24 23.47
N PHE A 187 -17.40 10.73 22.51
CA PHE A 187 -16.97 9.33 22.51
C PHE A 187 -16.09 9.00 23.71
N ASP A 188 -15.13 9.87 24.06
CA ASP A 188 -14.23 9.63 25.19
C ASP A 188 -14.95 9.73 26.54
N SER A 189 -16.02 10.53 26.66
CA SER A 189 -16.82 10.62 27.90
C SER A 189 -17.76 9.44 28.12
N ASP A 190 -18.42 8.94 27.07
CA ASP A 190 -19.28 7.76 27.13
C ASP A 190 -19.28 7.04 25.77
N PRO A 191 -18.33 6.09 25.58
CA PRO A 191 -18.23 5.37 24.32
C PRO A 191 -19.49 4.57 23.99
N SER A 192 -20.19 4.04 25.00
CA SER A 192 -21.34 3.15 24.79
C SER A 192 -22.56 3.94 24.31
N ALA A 193 -22.84 5.08 24.94
CA ALA A 193 -23.92 5.97 24.51
C ALA A 193 -23.63 6.56 23.13
N PHE A 194 -22.37 6.93 22.85
CA PHE A 194 -21.98 7.45 21.54
C PHE A 194 -22.16 6.38 20.44
N ILE A 195 -21.71 5.15 20.66
CA ILE A 195 -21.92 4.06 19.70
C ILE A 195 -23.41 3.83 19.46
N ALA A 196 -24.22 3.76 20.52
CA ALA A 196 -25.67 3.59 20.41
C ALA A 196 -26.34 4.72 19.61
N GLN A 197 -25.88 5.96 19.77
CA GLN A 197 -26.38 7.11 19.00
C GLN A 197 -26.11 6.96 17.48
N TRP A 198 -24.95 6.43 17.11
CA TRP A 198 -24.52 6.32 15.71
C TRP A 198 -24.80 4.96 15.08
N GLU A 199 -25.34 4.00 15.85
CA GLU A 199 -25.56 2.62 15.40
C GLU A 199 -26.50 2.53 14.19
N ALA A 200 -27.53 3.37 14.12
CA ALA A 200 -28.43 3.42 12.96
C ALA A 200 -27.68 3.79 11.68
N ALA A 201 -26.83 4.83 11.73
CA ALA A 201 -26.05 5.29 10.58
C ALA A 201 -24.93 4.30 10.21
N GLN A 202 -24.29 3.65 11.18
CA GLN A 202 -23.36 2.54 10.88
C GLN A 202 -24.08 1.35 10.26
N GLY A 203 -25.24 0.99 10.78
CA GLY A 203 -26.06 -0.11 10.28
C GLY A 203 -26.43 0.10 8.82
N GLU A 204 -26.85 1.31 8.45
CA GLU A 204 -27.11 1.68 7.06
C GLU A 204 -25.85 1.53 6.19
N LEU A 205 -24.70 2.01 6.66
CA LEU A 205 -23.43 1.90 5.94
C LEU A 205 -23.01 0.43 5.73
N ARG A 206 -23.10 -0.40 6.77
CA ARG A 206 -22.82 -1.84 6.71
C ARG A 206 -23.78 -2.54 5.75
N GLN A 207 -25.07 -2.27 5.85
CA GLN A 207 -26.08 -2.85 4.96
C GLN A 207 -25.84 -2.46 3.51
N ARG A 208 -25.51 -1.20 3.25
CA ARG A 208 -25.19 -0.72 1.91
C ARG A 208 -23.97 -1.43 1.33
N CYS A 209 -22.88 -1.57 2.09
CA CYS A 209 -21.71 -2.36 1.69
C CYS A 209 -22.06 -3.83 1.41
N ALA A 210 -22.88 -4.44 2.27
CA ALA A 210 -23.31 -5.83 2.11
C ALA A 210 -24.14 -6.05 0.84
N VAL A 211 -25.12 -5.17 0.59
CA VAL A 211 -25.94 -5.22 -0.64
C VAL A 211 -25.07 -5.00 -1.88
N ALA A 212 -24.19 -4.00 -1.87
CA ALA A 212 -23.28 -3.75 -2.99
C ALA A 212 -22.37 -4.96 -3.28
N ARG A 213 -21.84 -5.63 -2.23
CA ARG A 213 -21.04 -6.85 -2.38
C ARG A 213 -21.79 -7.98 -3.05
N THR A 214 -23.07 -8.17 -2.72
CA THR A 214 -23.91 -9.21 -3.36
C THR A 214 -24.16 -8.91 -4.84
N ARG A 215 -24.42 -7.64 -5.18
CA ARG A 215 -24.69 -7.19 -6.55
C ARG A 215 -23.45 -7.10 -7.43
N LEU A 216 -22.27 -6.99 -6.82
CA LEU A 216 -21.02 -6.83 -7.55
C LEU A 216 -20.87 -7.88 -8.66
N ALA A 217 -21.19 -9.15 -8.35
CA ALA A 217 -21.09 -10.27 -9.29
C ALA A 217 -21.98 -10.12 -10.53
N ASP A 218 -23.13 -9.44 -10.40
CA ASP A 218 -24.12 -9.28 -11.46
C ASP A 218 -23.81 -8.13 -12.41
N ILE A 219 -22.97 -7.17 -12.01
CA ILE A 219 -22.55 -6.05 -12.86
C ILE A 219 -21.54 -6.58 -13.88
N PRO A 220 -21.84 -6.57 -15.19
CA PRO A 220 -20.90 -7.01 -16.20
C PRO A 220 -19.73 -6.03 -16.30
N LEU A 221 -18.57 -6.57 -16.68
CA LEU A 221 -17.47 -5.75 -17.16
C LEU A 221 -17.76 -5.45 -18.63
N ASP A 222 -18.21 -4.23 -18.90
CA ASP A 222 -18.56 -3.76 -20.23
C ASP A 222 -17.32 -3.29 -21.01
N ASP A 223 -17.31 -3.56 -22.31
CA ASP A 223 -16.19 -3.17 -23.18
C ASP A 223 -16.03 -1.64 -23.24
N ALA A 224 -17.12 -0.88 -23.11
CA ALA A 224 -17.08 0.58 -23.10
C ALA A 224 -16.28 1.13 -21.89
N ALA A 225 -16.50 0.61 -20.69
CA ALA A 225 -15.70 0.98 -19.53
C ALA A 225 -14.24 0.55 -19.67
N LEU A 226 -13.99 -0.64 -20.24
CA LEU A 226 -12.64 -1.12 -20.49
C LEU A 226 -11.88 -0.20 -21.46
N GLU A 227 -12.50 0.21 -22.56
CA GLU A 227 -11.92 1.14 -23.54
C GLU A 227 -11.67 2.52 -22.91
N ALA A 228 -12.61 3.05 -22.14
CA ALA A 228 -12.45 4.34 -21.47
C ALA A 228 -11.31 4.33 -20.44
N ILE A 229 -11.20 3.27 -19.64
CA ILE A 229 -10.16 3.12 -18.62
C ILE A 229 -8.79 2.93 -19.26
N THR A 230 -8.65 2.05 -20.25
CA THR A 230 -7.36 1.80 -20.92
C THR A 230 -6.86 3.05 -21.65
N ALA A 231 -7.75 3.80 -22.30
CA ALA A 231 -7.42 5.11 -22.88
C ALA A 231 -6.97 6.10 -21.79
N GLY A 232 -7.64 6.13 -20.64
CA GLY A 232 -7.26 6.96 -19.49
C GLY A 232 -5.90 6.60 -18.90
N CYS A 233 -5.61 5.30 -18.71
CA CYS A 233 -4.31 4.82 -18.23
C CYS A 233 -3.18 5.19 -19.18
N HIS A 234 -3.41 5.05 -20.49
CA HIS A 234 -2.45 5.45 -21.51
C HIS A 234 -2.15 6.95 -21.45
N GLN A 235 -3.18 7.80 -21.34
CA GLN A 235 -3.02 9.26 -21.20
C GLN A 235 -2.31 9.66 -19.91
N ALA A 236 -2.53 8.92 -18.82
CA ALA A 236 -1.89 9.14 -17.53
C ALA A 236 -0.42 8.66 -17.47
N GLY A 237 0.09 8.02 -18.53
CA GLY A 237 1.48 7.55 -18.60
C GLY A 237 1.79 6.44 -17.59
N VAL A 238 0.80 5.61 -17.26
CA VAL A 238 0.97 4.53 -16.29
C VAL A 238 1.58 3.30 -16.97
N ASP A 239 2.58 2.70 -16.30
CA ASP A 239 3.22 1.48 -16.76
C ASP A 239 2.43 0.22 -16.33
N GLY A 240 2.36 -0.77 -17.22
CA GLY A 240 1.73 -2.07 -16.94
C GLY A 240 0.20 -2.04 -16.91
N LEU A 241 -0.41 -3.21 -16.62
CA LEU A 241 -1.87 -3.41 -16.66
C LEU A 241 -2.55 -3.37 -15.28
N ARG A 242 -1.77 -3.13 -14.23
CA ARG A 242 -2.28 -3.17 -12.85
C ARG A 242 -3.27 -2.04 -12.62
N ALA A 243 -2.96 -0.85 -13.11
CA ALA A 243 -3.84 0.31 -13.03
C ALA A 243 -5.20 0.05 -13.70
N ASP A 244 -5.20 -0.54 -14.90
CA ASP A 244 -6.42 -0.87 -15.64
C ASP A 244 -7.31 -1.82 -14.83
N LEU A 245 -6.73 -2.90 -14.30
CA LEU A 245 -7.45 -3.89 -13.51
C LEU A 245 -8.03 -3.30 -12.23
N VAL A 246 -7.24 -2.49 -11.51
CA VAL A 246 -7.66 -1.88 -10.26
C VAL A 246 -8.74 -0.83 -10.52
N TRP A 247 -8.57 0.02 -11.53
CA TRP A 247 -9.53 1.07 -11.87
C TRP A 247 -10.86 0.45 -12.33
N LEU A 248 -10.82 -0.60 -13.16
CA LEU A 248 -12.02 -1.30 -13.60
C LEU A 248 -12.78 -1.96 -12.44
N ARG A 249 -12.06 -2.64 -11.53
CA ARG A 249 -12.66 -3.21 -10.31
C ARG A 249 -13.26 -2.13 -9.42
N ALA A 250 -12.56 -1.01 -9.25
CA ALA A 250 -13.03 0.11 -8.47
C ALA A 250 -14.29 0.75 -9.06
N ALA A 251 -14.35 0.93 -10.38
CA ALA A 251 -15.50 1.48 -11.08
C ALA A 251 -16.71 0.54 -10.94
N ARG A 252 -16.50 -0.77 -11.09
CA ARG A 252 -17.54 -1.79 -10.84
C ARG A 252 -18.03 -1.78 -9.40
N ALA A 253 -17.12 -1.68 -8.43
CA ALA A 253 -17.49 -1.57 -7.01
C ALA A 253 -18.26 -0.28 -6.72
N HIS A 254 -17.92 0.83 -7.39
CA HIS A 254 -18.61 2.09 -7.26
C HIS A 254 -20.01 2.06 -7.90
N ALA A 255 -20.17 1.41 -9.05
CA ALA A 255 -21.47 1.15 -9.65
C ALA A 255 -22.37 0.33 -8.69
N ALA A 256 -21.82 -0.73 -8.08
CA ALA A 256 -22.51 -1.51 -7.06
C ALA A 256 -22.88 -0.67 -5.83
N TRP A 257 -21.99 0.23 -5.40
CA TRP A 257 -22.20 1.15 -4.28
C TRP A 257 -23.31 2.17 -4.51
N ARG A 258 -23.48 2.65 -5.76
CA ARG A 258 -24.62 3.48 -6.16
C ARG A 258 -25.91 2.69 -6.36
N GLY A 259 -25.81 1.36 -6.47
CA GLY A 259 -26.94 0.47 -6.77
C GLY A 259 -27.29 0.40 -8.26
N ALA A 260 -26.37 0.77 -9.15
CA ALA A 260 -26.51 0.62 -10.59
C ALA A 260 -26.25 -0.84 -11.03
N THR A 261 -26.69 -1.19 -12.23
CA THR A 261 -26.50 -2.53 -12.83
C THR A 261 -25.43 -2.56 -13.92
N ALA A 262 -24.86 -1.40 -14.27
CA ALA A 262 -23.80 -1.24 -15.27
C ALA A 262 -22.83 -0.14 -14.81
N ILE A 263 -21.60 -0.16 -15.33
CA ILE A 263 -20.59 0.85 -15.06
C ILE A 263 -20.92 2.10 -15.90
N GLU A 264 -20.98 3.26 -15.26
CA GLU A 264 -21.17 4.54 -15.94
C GLU A 264 -19.90 5.40 -15.87
N ASN A 265 -19.78 6.40 -16.76
CA ASN A 265 -18.64 7.33 -16.74
C ASN A 265 -18.45 8.04 -15.39
N ALA A 266 -19.53 8.26 -14.64
CA ALA A 266 -19.47 8.81 -13.30
C ALA A 266 -18.72 7.89 -12.32
N ASP A 267 -18.84 6.56 -12.47
CA ASP A 267 -18.14 5.59 -11.64
C ASP A 267 -16.64 5.58 -11.95
N ILE A 268 -16.31 5.60 -13.24
CA ILE A 268 -14.92 5.65 -13.73
C ILE A 268 -14.22 6.91 -13.21
N ALA A 269 -14.87 8.07 -13.37
CA ALA A 269 -14.32 9.35 -12.92
C ALA A 269 -14.16 9.43 -11.39
N ALA A 270 -15.12 8.90 -10.62
CA ALA A 270 -15.13 8.99 -9.16
C ALA A 270 -13.95 8.27 -8.49
N VAL A 271 -13.44 7.19 -9.10
CA VAL A 271 -12.38 6.35 -8.51
C VAL A 271 -11.03 6.51 -9.19
N ALA A 272 -10.97 7.30 -10.27
CA ALA A 272 -9.76 7.52 -11.07
C ALA A 272 -8.57 7.96 -10.22
N GLU A 273 -8.79 8.95 -9.33
CA GLU A 273 -7.73 9.47 -8.48
C GLU A 273 -7.22 8.44 -7.48
N PHE A 274 -8.09 7.58 -6.95
CA PHE A 274 -7.69 6.54 -5.99
C PHE A 274 -6.75 5.52 -6.65
N ALA A 275 -7.06 5.12 -7.89
CA ALA A 275 -6.31 4.11 -8.62
C ALA A 275 -5.04 4.67 -9.28
N LEU A 276 -5.03 5.92 -9.73
CA LEU A 276 -3.93 6.45 -10.55
C LEU A 276 -2.90 7.28 -9.77
N ARG A 277 -3.26 7.91 -8.64
CA ARG A 277 -2.40 8.90 -7.97
C ARG A 277 -0.95 8.45 -7.79
N HIS A 278 -0.74 7.26 -7.22
CA HIS A 278 0.57 6.69 -6.91
C HIS A 278 1.25 5.99 -8.10
N ARG A 279 0.57 5.95 -9.27
CA ARG A 279 1.04 5.32 -10.50
C ARG A 279 1.33 6.31 -11.61
N ARG A 280 0.83 7.55 -11.50
CA ARG A 280 1.22 8.63 -12.39
C ARG A 280 2.72 8.84 -12.20
N ARG A 281 3.47 8.73 -13.29
CA ARG A 281 4.76 9.39 -13.32
C ARG A 281 4.49 10.86 -13.09
N GLU A 282 5.08 11.44 -12.06
CA GLU A 282 5.44 12.84 -12.18
C GLU A 282 6.16 12.93 -13.53
N LEU A 283 5.69 13.81 -14.41
CA LEU A 283 6.50 14.29 -15.53
C LEU A 283 7.66 15.08 -14.92
N ALA A 284 8.52 14.41 -14.17
CA ALA A 284 9.84 14.86 -13.82
C ALA A 284 10.63 14.84 -15.12
N ASP A 285 11.01 16.05 -15.53
CA ASP A 285 11.83 16.38 -16.69
C ASP A 285 11.17 16.15 -18.06
N GLY A 286 10.24 17.06 -18.41
CA GLY A 286 10.33 17.60 -19.77
C GLY A 286 11.76 18.11 -19.96
N PRO A 287 12.48 17.76 -21.04
CA PRO A 287 13.82 18.28 -21.24
C PRO A 287 13.71 19.79 -21.20
N SER A 288 14.37 20.43 -20.23
CA SER A 288 14.64 21.85 -20.28
C SER A 288 15.55 22.07 -21.49
N LEU A 289 14.95 22.11 -22.68
CA LEU A 289 15.52 22.71 -23.87
C LEU A 289 15.45 24.22 -23.64
N ILE A 290 16.26 24.71 -22.70
CA ILE A 290 16.79 26.05 -22.78
C ILE A 290 18.10 25.86 -23.55
N PRO A 291 18.15 26.15 -24.86
CA PRO A 291 19.43 26.27 -25.53
C PRO A 291 20.20 27.41 -24.82
N PRO A 292 21.52 27.30 -24.60
CA PRO A 292 22.27 28.47 -24.17
C PRO A 292 22.07 29.56 -25.22
N LEU A 293 21.49 30.68 -24.80
CA LEU A 293 21.43 31.91 -25.58
C LEU A 293 22.87 32.27 -25.94
N GLN A 294 23.20 32.12 -27.23
CA GLN A 294 24.37 32.74 -27.82
C GLN A 294 24.11 34.24 -27.83
N ASP A 295 24.72 34.96 -26.90
CA ASP A 295 24.83 36.42 -26.97
C ASP A 295 25.80 36.79 -28.09
N ASP A 296 25.27 36.89 -29.31
CA ASP A 296 25.85 37.66 -30.40
C ASP A 296 25.63 39.16 -30.13
N LEU A 297 26.62 39.81 -29.54
CA LEU A 297 26.81 41.26 -29.68
C LEU A 297 28.08 41.52 -30.51
N ALA A 298 27.84 42.04 -31.72
CA ALA A 298 28.83 42.48 -32.68
C ALA A 298 29.52 43.81 -32.26
N PRO A 299 30.37 44.41 -33.12
CA PRO A 299 31.82 44.23 -33.19
C PRO A 299 32.59 45.45 -32.64
N THR A 300 33.81 45.26 -32.13
CA THR A 300 34.79 46.35 -31.93
C THR A 300 36.03 46.12 -32.78
N THR A 301 36.37 47.15 -33.55
CA THR A 301 37.49 47.30 -34.50
C THR A 301 38.89 46.99 -33.91
N PRO A 302 39.88 46.69 -34.78
CA PRO A 302 41.11 46.01 -34.39
C PRO A 302 42.28 46.98 -34.16
N GLU A 303 43.10 46.73 -33.13
CA GLU A 303 44.48 47.24 -33.09
C GLU A 303 45.44 46.22 -32.45
N ARG A 304 46.35 45.73 -33.32
CA ARG A 304 47.79 45.45 -33.11
C ARG A 304 48.26 44.32 -32.16
N GLU A 305 48.81 43.29 -32.81
CA GLU A 305 49.97 42.45 -32.43
C GLU A 305 51.21 43.27 -31.96
N PRO A 306 52.31 42.67 -31.42
CA PRO A 306 52.74 41.26 -31.48
C PRO A 306 53.36 40.67 -30.18
N GLY A 307 53.64 39.36 -30.19
CA GLY A 307 54.83 38.84 -29.51
C GLY A 307 54.73 37.47 -28.85
N ASP A 308 55.37 36.50 -29.50
CA ASP A 308 56.25 35.47 -28.92
C ASP A 308 55.73 34.12 -28.40
N GLN A 309 56.01 33.11 -29.25
CA GLN A 309 56.95 31.99 -29.04
C GLN A 309 56.58 30.80 -28.14
N GLN A 310 56.59 29.64 -28.82
CA GLN A 310 57.21 28.35 -28.45
C GLN A 310 56.56 27.57 -27.28
N GLY A 311 56.35 26.25 -27.33
CA GLY A 311 56.67 25.20 -28.29
C GLY A 311 56.56 23.83 -27.60
N ARG A 312 56.40 22.79 -28.43
CA ARG A 312 56.81 21.36 -28.29
C ARG A 312 56.47 20.53 -27.04
N GLY A 313 55.90 19.35 -27.35
CA GLY A 313 56.34 18.01 -26.91
C GLY A 313 55.92 17.60 -25.50
N ASP A 314 55.78 16.34 -25.13
CA ASP A 314 55.83 15.03 -25.79
C ASP A 314 55.18 14.02 -24.80
N ALA A 315 55.04 12.78 -25.27
CA ALA A 315 54.49 11.57 -24.65
C ALA A 315 54.85 11.22 -23.17
N GLU A 316 53.87 10.56 -22.50
CA GLU A 316 53.88 9.35 -21.60
C GLU A 316 55.13 8.93 -20.77
N PRO A 317 55.05 7.93 -19.86
CA PRO A 317 54.08 7.59 -18.78
C PRO A 317 54.79 7.24 -17.44
N ALA A 318 54.08 7.03 -16.31
CA ALA A 318 54.59 6.20 -15.19
C ALA A 318 53.54 5.88 -14.09
N GLN A 319 53.30 4.57 -13.92
CA GLN A 319 53.22 3.76 -12.69
C GLN A 319 52.70 4.34 -11.36
N GLY A 320 51.80 3.57 -10.72
CA GLY A 320 51.52 3.64 -9.28
C GLY A 320 50.71 2.42 -8.81
N GLU A 321 51.40 1.36 -8.38
CA GLU A 321 50.86 0.32 -7.49
C GLU A 321 50.55 0.91 -6.11
N GLY A 322 49.48 0.45 -5.47
CA GLY A 322 49.15 0.81 -4.09
C GLY A 322 47.95 0.06 -3.51
N ASP A 323 48.27 -0.96 -2.71
CA ASP A 323 47.57 -1.47 -1.52
C ASP A 323 46.21 -2.19 -1.62
N SER A 324 46.33 -3.52 -1.66
CA SER A 324 45.33 -4.52 -1.28
C SER A 324 45.38 -4.76 0.24
N TRP A 325 44.29 -4.45 0.95
CA TRP A 325 44.07 -4.85 2.34
C TRP A 325 42.72 -5.56 2.50
N GLY A 326 42.76 -6.83 2.91
CA GLY A 326 41.74 -7.46 3.75
C GLY A 326 40.45 -7.97 3.09
N ALA A 327 40.52 -9.06 2.32
CA ALA A 327 39.34 -9.89 2.04
C ALA A 327 39.70 -11.39 2.14
N LEU A 328 39.10 -12.10 3.10
CA LEU A 328 39.06 -13.57 3.12
C LEU A 328 37.79 -14.02 2.37
N ALA A 329 37.94 -14.98 1.46
CA ALA A 329 36.83 -15.55 0.71
C ALA A 329 35.97 -16.48 1.60
N PRO A 330 34.63 -16.50 1.43
CA PRO A 330 33.75 -17.35 2.22
C PRO A 330 33.91 -18.85 1.89
N GLU A 331 34.07 -19.69 2.91
CA GLU A 331 34.00 -21.15 2.78
C GLU A 331 32.54 -21.64 2.82
N PRO A 332 32.08 -22.41 1.82
CA PRO A 332 30.75 -23.00 1.85
C PRO A 332 30.71 -24.23 2.76
N THR A 333 29.86 -24.19 3.79
CA THR A 333 29.57 -25.34 4.66
C THR A 333 28.36 -26.12 4.11
N ALA A 334 28.48 -27.46 4.06
CA ALA A 334 27.43 -28.33 3.55
C ALA A 334 26.23 -28.41 4.51
N THR A 335 25.04 -28.08 4.00
CA THR A 335 23.76 -28.29 4.71
C THR A 335 23.33 -29.76 4.62
N GLY A 336 22.92 -30.32 5.76
CA GLY A 336 22.54 -31.74 5.90
C GLY A 336 21.34 -32.17 5.04
N PRO A 337 21.11 -33.50 4.90
CA PRO A 337 20.16 -34.04 3.94
C PRO A 337 18.70 -33.70 4.30
N ARG A 338 17.95 -33.20 3.31
CA ARG A 338 16.50 -32.97 3.39
C ARG A 338 15.74 -34.28 3.57
N ARG A 339 14.98 -34.41 4.66
CA ARG A 339 14.09 -35.56 4.92
C ARG A 339 12.66 -35.20 4.51
N ARG A 340 12.10 -35.89 3.51
CA ARG A 340 10.66 -35.82 3.21
C ARG A 340 9.91 -36.74 4.17
N LEU A 341 8.93 -36.20 4.91
CA LEU A 341 7.99 -37.02 5.68
C LEU A 341 6.74 -37.30 4.85
N GLY A 342 6.33 -38.56 4.81
CA GLY A 342 5.21 -39.06 4.03
C GLY A 342 3.88 -38.48 4.50
N GLY A 343 3.00 -38.23 3.53
CA GLY A 343 1.67 -37.68 3.75
C GLY A 343 0.85 -38.49 4.74
N ALA A 344 0.23 -37.78 5.69
CA ALA A 344 -0.74 -38.34 6.61
C ALA A 344 -1.91 -38.96 5.82
N LYS A 345 -2.09 -40.29 5.95
CA LYS A 345 -3.36 -40.93 5.63
C LYS A 345 -4.43 -40.36 6.56
N LYS A 346 -5.45 -39.73 5.98
CA LYS A 346 -6.70 -39.38 6.68
C LYS A 346 -7.50 -40.67 6.97
N PRO A 347 -8.29 -40.67 8.05
CA PRO A 347 -9.02 -41.83 8.55
C PRO A 347 -10.10 -42.33 7.60
#